data_AF-A0A7M2XCH4-F1
#
_entry.id   AF-A0A7M2XCH4-F1
#
_cell.length_a   1.000
_cell.length_b   1.000
_cell.length_c   1.000
_cell.angle_alpha   90.00
_cell.angle_beta   90.00
_cell.angle_gamma   90.00
#
_symmetry.space_group_name_H-M   'P 1'
#
loop_
_entity.id
_entity.type
_entity.pdbx_description
1 polymer ?
#
loop_
_entity_poly.entity_id
_entity_poly.type
_entity_poly.pdbx_seq_one_letter_code
_entity_poly.pdbx_strand_id
1 'polypeptide(L)'
;MDDIAYSFAGAKDVINAYGEFVAAIADIPATRLLGRAPEGMNSSGDSQQQDWSKRIKAMQTLELGPCLDRADIYLVQSALGKAEPSASYAFAPLDIETDKERAERFAKQMEAADKLAGLNAMPEQAFNRGIQSLMIAEGYLPELEAALSEIPDDERYGIVADPSVDDPTEGGGPDSTGAGGSGSETEPPVRVAANDATPRPLYVYRKLLNAGELVDWAQGLGVKTNPADQLHVTVLYSKQPVDPMAMGEGWSSDPDGGLVIKAGGPRALERFGEGALVLQFASWSLQSRHNEMVQAGASHDWPDYLPHVTISYEAPADLDLEAIKPYAGELRFGPEIFEPLDPDWKSKIAEA
;
A
#
# COMPACT_ATOMS: atom_id res chain seq x y z
N MET A 1 37.35 53.29 -49.90
CA MET A 1 36.16 52.84 -49.14
C MET A 1 36.73 52.33 -47.84
N ASP A 2 36.37 52.96 -46.73
CA ASP A 2 36.77 52.46 -45.41
C ASP A 2 35.94 51.22 -45.11
N ASP A 3 36.59 50.07 -44.94
CA ASP A 3 35.93 48.84 -44.55
C ASP A 3 35.49 48.97 -43.09
N ILE A 4 34.19 49.21 -42.89
CA ILE A 4 33.58 49.23 -41.56
C ILE A 4 33.42 47.78 -41.09
N ALA A 5 34.16 47.40 -40.06
CA ALA A 5 34.00 46.10 -39.41
C ALA A 5 32.76 46.12 -38.50
N TYR A 6 31.73 45.34 -38.85
CA TYR A 6 30.55 45.15 -38.01
C TYR A 6 30.80 44.06 -36.97
N SER A 7 30.54 44.37 -35.69
CA SER A 7 30.57 43.39 -34.59
C SER A 7 29.17 42.90 -34.29
N PHE A 8 28.99 41.59 -34.25
CA PHE A 8 27.73 40.92 -33.87
C PHE A 8 27.79 40.31 -32.46
N ALA A 9 28.76 40.72 -31.65
CA ALA A 9 28.83 40.32 -30.25
C ALA A 9 27.55 40.81 -29.52
N GLY A 10 26.79 39.88 -28.93
CA GLY A 10 25.51 40.16 -28.24
C GLY A 10 24.24 40.02 -29.10
N ALA A 11 24.36 39.79 -30.41
CA ALA A 11 23.19 39.59 -31.28
C ALA A 11 22.35 38.37 -30.85
N LYS A 12 23.01 37.31 -30.35
CA LYS A 12 22.36 36.12 -29.80
C LYS A 12 21.45 36.46 -28.61
N ASP A 13 21.91 37.32 -27.70
CA ASP A 13 21.16 37.68 -26.49
C ASP A 13 19.91 38.49 -26.83
N VAL A 14 20.03 39.40 -27.79
CA VAL A 14 18.88 40.16 -28.33
C VAL A 14 17.84 39.23 -28.95
N ILE A 15 18.27 38.28 -29.80
CA ILE A 15 17.36 37.31 -30.43
C ILE A 15 16.70 36.42 -29.38
N ASN A 16 17.44 36.01 -28.35
CA ASN A 16 16.90 35.20 -27.25
C ASN A 16 15.84 35.95 -26.46
N ALA A 17 16.06 37.22 -26.13
CA ALA A 17 15.08 38.06 -25.44
C ALA A 17 13.79 38.22 -26.28
N TYR A 18 13.89 38.41 -27.60
CA TYR A 18 12.72 38.42 -28.47
C TYR A 18 11.98 37.07 -28.44
N GLY A 19 12.71 35.95 -28.43
CA GLY A 19 12.12 34.62 -28.29
C GLY A 19 11.33 34.46 -26.98
N GLU A 20 11.85 34.99 -25.88
CA GLU A 20 11.18 34.98 -24.56
C GLU A 20 9.91 35.84 -24.56
N PHE A 21 9.92 37.01 -25.19
CA PHE A 21 8.72 37.83 -25.34
C PHE A 21 7.61 37.12 -26.13
N VAL A 22 7.97 36.42 -27.20
CA VAL A 22 7.01 35.63 -27.98
C VAL A 22 6.44 34.49 -27.14
N ALA A 23 7.27 33.79 -26.37
CA ALA A 23 6.83 32.73 -25.45
C ALA A 23 5.84 33.27 -24.40
N ALA A 24 6.13 34.43 -23.81
CA ALA A 24 5.26 35.07 -22.82
C ALA A 24 3.92 35.51 -23.41
N ILE A 25 3.90 36.12 -24.60
CA ILE A 25 2.65 36.57 -25.25
C ILE A 25 1.81 35.38 -25.72
N ALA A 26 2.45 34.35 -26.27
CA ALA A 26 1.78 33.13 -26.67
C ALA A 26 1.32 32.29 -25.47
N ASP A 27 1.83 32.59 -24.28
CA ASP A 27 1.64 31.85 -23.03
C ASP A 27 1.97 30.36 -23.22
N ILE A 28 3.11 30.12 -23.90
CA ILE A 28 3.71 28.81 -24.14
C ILE A 28 5.10 28.83 -23.47
N PRO A 29 5.47 27.84 -22.64
CA PRO A 29 6.79 27.80 -22.04
C PRO A 29 7.92 27.91 -23.07
N ALA A 30 8.92 28.73 -22.79
CA ALA A 30 10.04 28.98 -23.70
C ALA A 30 10.84 27.69 -24.01
N THR A 31 10.95 26.77 -23.04
CA THR A 31 11.55 25.44 -23.23
C THR A 31 10.82 24.63 -24.32
N ARG A 32 9.49 24.72 -24.36
CA ARG A 32 8.63 24.05 -25.36
C ARG A 32 8.60 24.78 -26.69
N LEU A 33 8.45 26.11 -26.68
CA LEU A 33 8.33 26.92 -27.89
C LEU A 33 9.67 27.07 -28.64
N LEU A 34 10.77 27.27 -27.89
CA LEU A 34 12.10 27.52 -28.45
C LEU A 34 12.99 26.27 -28.44
N GLY A 35 12.52 25.14 -27.90
CA GLY A 35 13.26 23.87 -27.85
C GLY A 35 14.54 23.93 -27.00
N ARG A 36 14.52 24.72 -25.92
CA ARG A 36 15.69 24.93 -25.05
C ARG A 36 15.62 24.04 -23.81
N ALA A 37 16.79 23.61 -23.34
CA ALA A 37 16.90 23.00 -22.03
C ALA A 37 16.50 24.00 -20.94
N PRO A 38 15.87 23.56 -19.84
CA PRO A 38 15.55 24.42 -18.71
C PRO A 38 16.84 25.03 -18.13
N GLU A 39 16.84 26.33 -17.84
CA GLU A 39 17.99 27.00 -17.22
C GLU A 39 17.99 26.79 -15.70
N GLY A 40 19.17 26.55 -15.12
CA GLY A 40 19.38 26.28 -13.69
C GLY A 40 19.83 24.84 -13.41
N MET A 41 20.82 24.67 -12.52
CA MET A 41 21.22 23.34 -12.03
C MET A 41 19.98 22.68 -11.38
N ASN A 42 19.58 21.52 -11.90
CA ASN A 42 18.44 20.71 -11.42
C ASN A 42 17.02 21.09 -11.92
N SER A 43 16.88 21.78 -13.04
CA SER A 43 15.56 22.08 -13.63
C SER A 43 15.13 21.00 -14.64
N SER A 44 14.15 20.15 -14.29
CA SER A 44 13.64 19.07 -15.16
C SER A 44 12.63 19.54 -16.21
N GLY A 45 12.14 20.78 -16.13
CA GLY A 45 11.08 21.31 -17.00
C GLY A 45 9.67 20.84 -16.65
N ASP A 46 9.51 19.96 -15.65
CA ASP A 46 8.23 19.36 -15.29
C ASP A 46 7.19 20.39 -14.84
N SER A 47 7.58 21.41 -14.06
CA SER A 47 6.67 22.47 -13.62
C SER A 47 6.10 23.27 -14.79
N GLN A 48 6.94 23.57 -15.78
CA GLN A 48 6.54 24.29 -16.99
C GLN A 48 5.61 23.46 -17.86
N GLN A 49 5.85 22.14 -17.93
CA GLN A 49 4.98 21.20 -18.62
C GLN A 49 3.61 21.11 -17.93
N GLN A 50 3.57 21.04 -16.60
CA GLN A 50 2.32 21.04 -15.83
C GLN A 50 1.51 22.33 -16.03
N ASP A 51 2.15 23.49 -16.01
CA ASP A 51 1.47 24.77 -16.20
C ASP A 51 0.92 24.91 -17.63
N TRP A 52 1.65 24.41 -18.63
CA TRP A 52 1.14 24.28 -19.99
C TRP A 52 -0.05 23.33 -20.11
N SER A 53 0.00 22.15 -19.49
CA SER A 53 -1.11 21.20 -19.45
C SER A 53 -2.37 21.84 -18.80
N LYS A 54 -2.21 22.61 -17.71
CA LYS A 54 -3.31 23.37 -17.09
C LYS A 54 -3.94 24.38 -18.05
N ARG A 55 -3.12 25.14 -18.80
CA ARG A 55 -3.62 26.09 -19.81
C ARG A 55 -4.42 25.38 -20.91
N ILE A 56 -3.90 24.28 -21.47
CA ILE A 56 -4.61 23.52 -22.49
C ILE A 56 -5.94 22.97 -21.94
N LYS A 57 -5.95 22.48 -20.70
CA LYS A 57 -7.19 22.02 -20.05
C LYS A 57 -8.20 23.16 -19.88
N ALA A 58 -7.73 24.36 -19.54
CA ALA A 58 -8.58 25.54 -19.47
C ALA A 58 -9.17 25.91 -20.84
N MET A 59 -8.38 25.90 -21.92
CA MET A 59 -8.88 26.13 -23.28
C MET A 59 -9.89 25.05 -23.71
N GLN A 60 -9.59 23.78 -23.43
CA GLN A 60 -10.51 22.66 -23.68
C GLN A 60 -11.86 22.88 -22.99
N THR A 61 -11.84 23.30 -21.73
CA THR A 61 -13.06 23.42 -20.91
C THR A 61 -13.84 24.70 -21.18
N LEU A 62 -13.15 25.85 -21.34
CA LEU A 62 -13.77 27.17 -21.42
C LEU A 62 -14.11 27.59 -22.84
N GLU A 63 -13.37 27.12 -23.84
CA GLU A 63 -13.55 27.52 -25.24
C GLU A 63 -14.12 26.38 -26.08
N LEU A 64 -13.42 25.25 -26.11
CA LEU A 64 -13.78 24.13 -26.98
C LEU A 64 -15.02 23.38 -26.47
N GLY A 65 -15.13 23.17 -25.16
CA GLY A 65 -16.22 22.44 -24.53
C GLY A 65 -17.60 22.97 -24.93
N PRO A 66 -17.90 24.26 -24.71
CA PRO A 66 -19.18 24.85 -25.13
C PRO A 66 -19.43 24.82 -26.64
N CYS A 67 -18.38 24.71 -27.46
CA CYS A 67 -18.53 24.51 -28.90
C CYS A 67 -18.89 23.06 -29.24
N LEU A 68 -18.25 22.10 -28.57
CA LEU A 68 -18.54 20.68 -28.70
C LEU A 68 -19.94 20.36 -28.19
N ASP A 69 -20.35 20.86 -27.02
CA ASP A 69 -21.68 20.59 -26.45
C ASP A 69 -22.83 20.95 -27.42
N ARG A 70 -22.64 22.01 -28.22
CA ARG A 70 -23.60 22.42 -29.24
C ARG A 70 -23.59 21.52 -30.47
N ALA A 71 -22.43 20.97 -30.84
CA ALA A 71 -22.28 20.06 -31.97
C ALA A 71 -22.69 18.62 -31.62
N ASP A 72 -22.43 18.19 -30.37
CA ASP A 72 -22.52 16.80 -29.95
C ASP A 72 -23.94 16.25 -30.04
N ILE A 73 -24.95 17.10 -29.77
CA ILE A 73 -26.37 16.77 -29.94
C ILE A 73 -26.66 16.20 -31.34
N TYR A 74 -26.00 16.74 -32.37
CA TYR A 74 -26.17 16.28 -33.76
C TYR A 74 -25.23 15.13 -34.10
N LEU A 75 -23.99 15.16 -33.61
CA LEU A 75 -22.99 14.13 -33.87
C LEU A 75 -23.40 12.78 -33.28
N VAL A 76 -23.82 12.76 -32.02
CA VAL A 76 -24.29 11.57 -31.31
C VAL A 76 -25.52 11.00 -32.01
N GLN A 77 -26.49 11.84 -32.37
CA GLN A 77 -27.67 11.40 -33.09
C GLN A 77 -27.34 10.81 -34.47
N SER A 78 -26.39 11.42 -35.19
CA SER A 78 -25.95 10.91 -36.49
C SER A 78 -25.21 9.57 -36.36
N ALA A 79 -24.44 9.37 -35.29
CA ALA A 79 -23.67 8.14 -35.08
C ALA A 79 -24.56 6.97 -34.60
N LEU A 80 -25.52 7.25 -33.72
CA LEU A 80 -26.39 6.23 -33.11
C LEU A 80 -27.72 6.02 -33.86
N GLY A 81 -28.07 6.93 -34.78
CA GLY A 81 -29.36 6.95 -35.47
C GLY A 81 -30.54 7.39 -34.58
N LYS A 82 -30.29 7.74 -33.31
CA LYS A 82 -31.26 8.20 -32.32
C LYS A 82 -30.65 9.24 -31.40
N ALA A 83 -31.48 10.15 -30.87
CA ALA A 83 -31.03 11.09 -29.85
C ALA A 83 -30.77 10.35 -28.53
N GLU A 84 -29.65 10.65 -27.87
CA GLU A 84 -29.28 10.08 -26.57
C GLU A 84 -28.93 11.22 -25.61
N PRO A 85 -29.92 11.74 -24.85
CA PRO A 85 -29.74 12.95 -24.02
C PRO A 85 -28.74 12.79 -22.87
N SER A 86 -28.45 11.55 -22.48
CA SER A 86 -27.50 11.20 -21.42
C SER A 86 -26.07 10.97 -21.92
N ALA A 87 -25.80 11.15 -23.21
CA ALA A 87 -24.45 11.05 -23.74
C ALA A 87 -23.57 12.19 -23.17
N SER A 88 -22.38 11.84 -22.70
CA SER A 88 -21.38 12.78 -22.19
C SER A 88 -20.01 12.40 -22.73
N TYR A 89 -19.13 13.39 -22.88
CA TYR A 89 -17.73 13.17 -23.23
C TYR A 89 -16.81 13.72 -22.13
N ALA A 90 -15.57 13.23 -22.14
CA ALA A 90 -14.49 13.80 -21.37
C ALA A 90 -13.27 13.98 -22.30
N PHE A 91 -12.55 15.09 -22.13
CA PHE A 91 -11.28 15.26 -22.81
C PHE A 91 -10.26 14.26 -22.27
N ALA A 92 -9.51 13.64 -23.19
CA ALA A 92 -8.42 12.74 -22.84
C ALA A 92 -7.40 13.43 -21.90
N PRO A 93 -6.78 12.69 -20.97
CA PRO A 93 -5.69 13.20 -20.15
C PRO A 93 -4.58 13.79 -21.03
N LEU A 94 -4.06 14.95 -20.63
CA LEU A 94 -2.97 15.63 -21.34
C LEU A 94 -1.59 15.12 -20.94
N ASP A 95 -1.49 14.63 -19.71
CA ASP A 95 -0.29 14.04 -19.17
C ASP A 95 -0.39 12.52 -19.28
N ILE A 96 0.73 11.90 -19.67
CA ILE A 96 0.85 10.45 -19.70
C ILE A 96 1.20 10.03 -18.28
N GLU A 97 0.27 9.32 -17.65
CA GLU A 97 0.50 8.73 -16.35
C GLU A 97 1.70 7.76 -16.42
N THR A 98 2.63 7.93 -15.51
CA THR A 98 3.76 7.01 -15.38
C THR A 98 3.29 5.64 -14.88
N ASP A 99 4.07 4.59 -15.12
CA ASP A 99 3.76 3.25 -14.58
C ASP A 99 3.61 3.25 -13.05
N LYS A 100 4.37 4.13 -12.37
CA LYS A 100 4.27 4.35 -10.93
C LYS A 100 2.92 4.98 -10.55
N GLU A 101 2.55 6.08 -11.18
CA GLU A 101 1.27 6.75 -10.90
C GLU A 101 0.08 5.85 -11.23
N ARG A 102 0.17 5.04 -12.30
CA ARG A 102 -0.85 4.04 -12.65
C ARG A 102 -1.00 2.96 -11.58
N ALA A 103 0.12 2.48 -11.04
CA ALA A 103 0.12 1.52 -9.94
C ALA A 103 -0.44 2.13 -8.65
N GLU A 104 -0.07 3.36 -8.33
CA GLU A 104 -0.62 4.09 -7.18
C GLU A 104 -2.12 4.36 -7.32
N ARG A 105 -2.60 4.70 -8.53
CA ARG A 105 -4.03 4.89 -8.79
C ARG A 105 -4.79 3.60 -8.60
N PHE A 106 -4.30 2.50 -9.18
CA PHE A 106 -4.89 1.17 -8.98
C PHE A 106 -5.03 0.84 -7.50
N ALA A 107 -3.95 1.01 -6.74
CA ALA A 107 -3.93 0.66 -5.34
C ALA A 107 -4.90 1.52 -4.51
N LYS A 108 -4.97 2.83 -4.78
CA LYS A 108 -5.95 3.74 -4.16
C LYS A 108 -7.40 3.40 -4.52
N GLN A 109 -7.67 3.00 -5.77
CA GLN A 109 -9.00 2.56 -6.17
C GLN A 109 -9.41 1.25 -5.48
N MET A 110 -8.48 0.30 -5.32
CA MET A 110 -8.74 -0.94 -4.60
C MET A 110 -8.91 -0.72 -3.10
N GLU A 111 -8.15 0.19 -2.50
CA GLU A 111 -8.36 0.62 -1.12
C GLU A 111 -9.74 1.26 -0.92
N ALA A 112 -10.18 2.09 -1.87
CA ALA A 112 -11.53 2.66 -1.82
C ALA A 112 -12.62 1.57 -1.98
N ALA A 113 -12.40 0.59 -2.87
CA ALA A 113 -13.30 -0.53 -3.05
C ALA A 113 -13.42 -1.38 -1.77
N ASP A 114 -12.30 -1.70 -1.13
CA ASP A 114 -12.25 -2.45 0.13
C ASP A 114 -13.03 -1.73 1.24
N LYS A 115 -12.80 -0.43 1.41
CA LYS A 115 -13.58 0.40 2.35
C LYS A 115 -15.08 0.37 2.03
N LEU A 116 -15.45 0.50 0.76
CA LEU A 116 -16.86 0.46 0.34
C LEU A 116 -17.50 -0.91 0.58
N ALA A 117 -16.76 -2.01 0.42
CA ALA A 117 -17.20 -3.36 0.76
C ALA A 117 -17.45 -3.48 2.27
N GLY A 118 -16.49 -3.04 3.09
CA GLY A 118 -16.57 -3.10 4.55
C GLY A 118 -17.76 -2.33 5.15
N LEU A 119 -18.21 -1.27 4.48
CA LEU A 119 -19.40 -0.52 4.90
C LEU A 119 -20.71 -1.32 4.81
N ASN A 120 -20.76 -2.40 4.01
CA ASN A 120 -21.95 -3.19 3.73
C ASN A 120 -23.18 -2.35 3.31
N ALA A 121 -22.94 -1.18 2.71
CA ALA A 121 -23.98 -0.21 2.34
C ALA A 121 -24.63 -0.52 0.98
N MET A 122 -24.06 -1.45 0.21
CA MET A 122 -24.53 -1.85 -1.11
C MET A 122 -24.70 -3.37 -1.18
N PRO A 123 -25.68 -3.89 -1.93
CA PRO A 123 -25.80 -5.33 -2.18
C PRO A 123 -24.53 -5.89 -2.82
N GLU A 124 -24.09 -7.06 -2.36
CA GLU A 124 -22.85 -7.72 -2.79
C GLU A 124 -22.79 -7.93 -4.31
N GLN A 125 -23.89 -8.39 -4.92
CA GLN A 125 -23.99 -8.55 -6.36
C GLN A 125 -23.80 -7.23 -7.14
N ALA A 126 -24.35 -6.13 -6.65
CA ALA A 126 -24.19 -4.82 -7.29
C ALA A 126 -22.76 -4.29 -7.14
N PHE A 127 -22.14 -4.52 -5.98
CA PHE A 127 -20.75 -4.18 -5.71
C PHE A 127 -19.78 -4.96 -6.60
N ASN A 128 -19.91 -6.30 -6.64
CA ASN A 128 -19.06 -7.18 -7.44
C ASN A 128 -19.13 -6.83 -8.93
N ARG A 129 -20.33 -6.55 -9.45
CA ARG A 129 -20.51 -6.10 -10.82
C ARG A 129 -19.80 -4.76 -11.09
N GLY A 130 -19.89 -3.82 -10.15
CA GLY A 130 -19.23 -2.51 -10.26
C GLY A 130 -17.70 -2.64 -10.31
N ILE A 131 -17.12 -3.43 -9.41
CA ILE A 131 -15.66 -3.63 -9.35
C ILE A 131 -15.15 -4.38 -10.58
N GLN A 132 -15.82 -5.44 -11.02
CA GLN A 132 -15.42 -6.15 -12.24
C GLN A 132 -15.45 -5.23 -13.47
N SER A 133 -16.49 -4.38 -13.58
CA SER A 133 -16.58 -3.40 -14.66
C SER A 133 -15.46 -2.36 -14.60
N LEU A 134 -15.08 -1.89 -13.39
CA LEU A 134 -13.97 -0.96 -13.19
C LEU A 134 -12.64 -1.59 -13.64
N MET A 135 -12.37 -2.82 -13.22
CA MET A 135 -11.12 -3.54 -13.54
C MET A 135 -10.92 -3.75 -15.04
N ILE A 136 -12.00 -4.03 -15.76
CA ILE A 136 -11.98 -4.20 -17.22
C ILE A 136 -11.83 -2.83 -17.90
N ALA A 137 -12.63 -1.83 -17.50
CA ALA A 137 -12.64 -0.52 -18.14
C ALA A 137 -11.29 0.22 -18.01
N GLU A 138 -10.64 0.09 -16.86
CA GLU A 138 -9.31 0.67 -16.61
C GLU A 138 -8.17 -0.20 -17.19
N GLY A 139 -8.47 -1.40 -17.69
CA GLY A 139 -7.50 -2.31 -18.28
C GLY A 139 -6.52 -2.93 -17.29
N TYR A 140 -6.86 -2.98 -16.00
CA TYR A 140 -5.99 -3.57 -14.97
C TYR A 140 -5.89 -5.08 -15.10
N LEU A 141 -6.98 -5.73 -15.48
CA LEU A 141 -7.06 -7.19 -15.63
C LEU A 141 -7.66 -7.52 -17.00
N PRO A 142 -6.85 -7.50 -18.08
CA PRO A 142 -7.36 -7.63 -19.45
C PRO A 142 -8.01 -9.00 -19.74
N GLU A 143 -7.56 -10.07 -19.09
CA GLU A 143 -8.14 -11.42 -19.21
C GLU A 143 -9.36 -11.65 -18.30
N LEU A 144 -9.69 -10.68 -17.45
CA LEU A 144 -10.79 -10.84 -16.49
C LEU A 144 -12.12 -11.02 -17.21
N GLU A 145 -12.36 -10.29 -18.30
CA GLU A 145 -13.60 -10.42 -19.07
C GLU A 145 -13.77 -11.84 -19.64
N ALA A 146 -12.70 -12.39 -20.22
CA ALA A 146 -12.69 -13.74 -20.77
C ALA A 146 -12.91 -14.79 -19.66
N ALA A 147 -12.14 -14.71 -18.58
CA ALA A 147 -12.25 -15.63 -17.45
C ALA A 147 -13.64 -15.60 -16.79
N LEU A 148 -14.24 -14.41 -16.66
CA LEU A 148 -15.58 -14.27 -16.08
C LEU A 148 -16.70 -14.73 -17.02
N SER A 149 -16.47 -14.78 -18.33
CA SER A 149 -17.47 -15.26 -19.30
C SER A 149 -17.67 -16.79 -19.23
N GLU A 150 -16.72 -17.51 -18.65
CA GLU A 150 -16.77 -18.96 -18.45
C GLU A 150 -17.60 -19.35 -17.21
N ILE A 151 -17.92 -18.38 -16.35
CA ILE A 151 -18.64 -18.58 -15.09
C ILE A 151 -20.10 -18.13 -15.26
N PRO A 152 -21.10 -18.92 -14.83
CA PRO A 152 -22.50 -18.49 -14.84
C PRO A 152 -22.73 -17.20 -14.03
N ASP A 153 -23.61 -16.32 -14.51
CA ASP A 153 -23.87 -15.00 -13.89
C ASP A 153 -24.22 -15.09 -12.39
N ASP A 154 -24.97 -16.10 -11.98
CA ASP A 154 -25.40 -16.31 -10.58
C ASP A 154 -24.22 -16.62 -9.64
N GLU A 155 -23.19 -17.27 -10.17
CA GLU A 155 -21.96 -17.65 -9.45
C GLU A 155 -20.91 -16.53 -9.54
N ARG A 156 -20.89 -15.80 -10.66
CA ARG A 156 -20.01 -14.65 -10.93
C ARG A 156 -20.24 -13.46 -10.01
N TYR A 157 -21.50 -13.21 -9.61
CA TYR A 157 -21.85 -12.03 -8.82
C TYR A 157 -22.26 -12.35 -7.37
N GLY A 158 -22.35 -13.64 -7.00
CA GLY A 158 -22.66 -14.09 -5.64
C GLY A 158 -24.16 -14.05 -5.32
N ILE A 159 -24.85 -15.17 -5.55
CA ILE A 159 -25.61 -15.99 -4.57
C ILE A 159 -26.52 -16.96 -5.36
N VAL A 160 -26.32 -18.29 -5.21
CA VAL A 160 -27.39 -19.28 -4.94
C VAL A 160 -26.84 -20.55 -4.26
N ALA A 161 -27.34 -20.87 -3.05
CA ALA A 161 -27.64 -22.22 -2.55
C ALA A 161 -28.65 -22.06 -1.40
N ASP A 162 -29.96 -22.08 -1.67
CA ASP A 162 -30.92 -23.20 -1.75
C ASP A 162 -31.86 -23.18 -0.51
N PRO A 163 -33.19 -22.98 -0.65
CA PRO A 163 -34.14 -22.84 0.47
C PRO A 163 -34.43 -24.10 1.31
N SER A 164 -33.59 -25.15 1.28
CA SER A 164 -33.93 -26.46 1.85
C SER A 164 -33.22 -26.79 3.17
N VAL A 165 -32.99 -25.81 4.05
CA VAL A 165 -32.64 -26.09 5.45
C VAL A 165 -33.77 -25.56 6.31
N ASP A 166 -34.67 -26.48 6.66
CA ASP A 166 -35.77 -26.28 7.59
C ASP A 166 -35.25 -25.67 8.91
N ASP A 167 -35.71 -24.44 9.20
CA ASP A 167 -35.89 -23.95 10.57
C ASP A 167 -37.15 -24.62 11.13
N PRO A 168 -37.16 -25.09 12.39
CA PRO A 168 -37.81 -24.22 13.38
C PRO A 168 -37.23 -24.39 14.79
N THR A 169 -36.69 -23.33 15.39
CA THR A 169 -37.12 -22.93 16.74
C THR A 169 -36.88 -21.45 17.00
N GLU A 170 -37.99 -20.71 16.90
CA GLU A 170 -38.46 -19.65 17.80
C GLU A 170 -37.49 -18.52 18.22
N GLY A 171 -37.62 -17.39 17.51
CA GLY A 171 -38.31 -16.21 18.05
C GLY A 171 -37.80 -15.58 19.35
N GLY A 172 -37.20 -14.40 19.23
CA GLY A 172 -37.08 -13.47 20.35
C GLY A 172 -36.15 -12.29 20.06
N GLY A 173 -36.74 -11.14 19.74
CA GLY A 173 -36.04 -9.85 19.69
C GLY A 173 -35.48 -9.41 21.06
N PRO A 174 -34.71 -8.31 21.08
CA PRO A 174 -33.71 -8.03 22.08
C PRO A 174 -34.32 -7.51 23.37
N ASP A 175 -33.84 -7.96 24.52
CA ASP A 175 -34.06 -7.23 25.77
C ASP A 175 -32.79 -7.16 26.62
N SER A 176 -32.43 -5.92 26.91
CA SER A 176 -31.39 -5.55 27.85
C SER A 176 -31.95 -5.65 29.26
N THR A 177 -31.29 -6.37 30.17
CA THR A 177 -31.23 -6.00 31.59
C THR A 177 -30.12 -6.79 32.28
N GLY A 178 -29.27 -6.08 33.02
CA GLY A 178 -28.15 -6.67 33.74
C GLY A 178 -28.54 -7.31 35.07
N ALA A 179 -27.65 -8.14 35.59
CA ALA A 179 -27.08 -8.05 36.95
C ALA A 179 -26.37 -9.36 37.35
N GLY A 180 -25.06 -9.25 37.61
CA GLY A 180 -24.39 -9.76 38.81
C GLY A 180 -24.26 -11.27 39.07
N GLY A 181 -23.01 -11.73 39.17
CA GLY A 181 -22.63 -12.74 40.18
C GLY A 181 -21.46 -13.67 39.83
N SER A 182 -20.26 -13.35 40.34
CA SER A 182 -19.20 -14.24 40.89
C SER A 182 -18.81 -15.50 40.07
N GLY A 183 -17.59 -15.72 39.59
CA GLY A 183 -16.28 -15.45 40.19
C GLY A 183 -15.46 -16.74 40.09
N SER A 184 -14.35 -16.73 39.37
CA SER A 184 -13.23 -17.68 39.54
C SER A 184 -12.00 -17.07 38.90
N GLU A 185 -11.03 -16.77 39.76
CA GLU A 185 -9.76 -16.15 39.46
C GLU A 185 -8.89 -17.07 38.60
N THR A 186 -8.44 -16.54 37.47
CA THR A 186 -7.17 -16.93 36.86
C THR A 186 -6.62 -15.64 36.30
N GLU A 187 -5.67 -15.02 37.03
CA GLU A 187 -5.03 -13.77 36.61
C GLU A 187 -4.43 -13.93 35.21
N PRO A 188 -4.92 -13.20 34.19
CA PRO A 188 -4.17 -13.02 32.96
C PRO A 188 -3.07 -11.99 33.24
N PRO A 189 -1.89 -12.10 32.57
CA PRO A 189 -0.88 -11.05 32.65
C PRO A 189 -1.52 -9.73 32.22
N VAL A 190 -1.23 -8.67 32.96
CA VAL A 190 -1.75 -7.30 32.77
C VAL A 190 -1.49 -6.88 31.32
N ARG A 191 -2.47 -7.09 30.45
CA ARG A 191 -2.53 -6.45 29.14
C ARG A 191 -2.91 -5.00 29.41
N VAL A 192 -1.94 -4.10 29.34
CA VAL A 192 -2.25 -2.66 29.27
C VAL A 192 -3.02 -2.49 27.96
N ALA A 193 -4.35 -2.37 28.07
CA ALA A 193 -5.21 -2.12 26.93
C ALA A 193 -4.70 -0.88 26.19
N ALA A 194 -4.62 -0.98 24.86
CA ALA A 194 -4.23 0.08 23.94
C ALA A 194 -5.30 1.20 23.83
N ASN A 195 -5.78 1.70 24.96
CA ASN A 195 -6.74 2.82 25.06
C ASN A 195 -6.06 4.13 25.49
N ASP A 196 -4.73 4.19 25.42
CA ASP A 196 -3.95 5.27 26.02
C ASP A 196 -2.98 5.86 24.98
N ALA A 197 -3.36 7.03 24.46
CA ALA A 197 -2.61 7.83 23.48
C ALA A 197 -1.36 8.52 24.06
N THR A 198 -0.99 8.22 25.32
CA THR A 198 0.19 8.82 25.94
C THR A 198 1.46 8.39 25.18
N PRO A 199 2.25 9.36 24.67
CA PRO A 199 3.50 9.05 23.99
C PRO A 199 4.48 8.28 24.87
N ARG A 200 4.96 7.14 24.39
CA ARG A 200 5.87 6.26 25.12
C ARG A 200 6.79 5.50 24.16
N PRO A 201 7.97 5.04 24.60
CA PRO A 201 8.76 4.09 23.80
C PRO A 201 7.89 2.89 23.43
N LEU A 202 7.91 2.51 22.15
CA LEU A 202 6.93 1.60 21.58
C LEU A 202 7.61 0.39 20.94
N TYR A 203 7.08 -0.79 21.27
CA TYR A 203 7.42 -2.05 20.65
C TYR A 203 6.21 -2.60 19.93
N VAL A 204 6.35 -2.87 18.63
CA VAL A 204 5.30 -3.51 17.82
C VAL A 204 5.82 -4.77 17.18
N TYR A 205 5.10 -5.87 17.35
CA TYR A 205 5.47 -7.17 16.82
C TYR A 205 4.23 -7.99 16.44
N ARG A 206 4.46 -9.07 15.69
CA ARG A 206 3.43 -10.06 15.33
C ARG A 206 3.91 -11.46 15.70
N LYS A 207 3.13 -12.19 16.51
CA LYS A 207 3.47 -13.55 16.96
C LYS A 207 3.42 -14.55 15.81
N LEU A 208 4.38 -15.47 15.75
CA LEU A 208 4.38 -16.58 14.80
C LEU A 208 3.48 -17.70 15.31
N LEU A 209 2.32 -17.88 14.68
CA LEU A 209 1.28 -18.81 15.14
C LEU A 209 1.63 -20.28 14.86
N ASN A 210 2.37 -20.54 13.79
CA ASN A 210 2.85 -21.87 13.42
C ASN A 210 4.34 -22.08 13.76
N ALA A 211 4.80 -21.48 14.87
CA ALA A 211 6.19 -21.51 15.32
C ALA A 211 6.77 -22.93 15.51
N GLY A 212 5.93 -23.92 15.81
CA GLY A 212 6.36 -25.31 16.02
C GLY A 212 7.15 -25.89 14.84
N GLU A 213 6.71 -25.65 13.61
CA GLU A 213 7.40 -26.18 12.42
C GLU A 213 8.82 -25.57 12.24
N LEU A 214 8.97 -24.29 12.59
CA LEU A 214 10.27 -23.60 12.55
C LEU A 214 11.19 -24.09 13.68
N VAL A 215 10.64 -24.31 14.87
CA VAL A 215 11.37 -24.86 16.02
C VAL A 215 11.84 -26.28 15.72
N ASP A 216 10.97 -27.15 15.24
CA ASP A 216 11.32 -28.54 14.90
C ASP A 216 12.43 -28.59 13.84
N TRP A 217 12.35 -27.72 12.82
CA TRP A 217 13.39 -27.59 11.81
C TRP A 217 14.73 -27.13 12.41
N ALA A 218 14.74 -26.11 13.27
CA ALA A 218 15.96 -25.58 13.87
C ALA A 218 16.59 -26.57 14.87
N GLN A 219 15.78 -27.28 15.66
CA GLN A 219 16.23 -28.34 16.54
C GLN A 219 16.82 -29.52 15.75
N GLY A 220 16.28 -29.81 14.56
CA GLY A 220 16.85 -30.79 13.63
C GLY A 220 18.27 -30.45 13.16
N LEU A 221 18.68 -29.17 13.24
CA LEU A 221 20.05 -28.70 12.98
C LEU A 221 20.93 -28.71 14.24
N GLY A 222 20.41 -29.16 15.39
CA GLY A 222 21.11 -29.16 16.67
C GLY A 222 21.17 -27.78 17.34
N VAL A 223 20.31 -26.84 16.93
CA VAL A 223 20.25 -25.49 17.49
C VAL A 223 19.18 -25.45 18.58
N LYS A 224 19.55 -24.98 19.78
CA LYS A 224 18.57 -24.62 20.82
C LYS A 224 17.75 -23.43 20.35
N THR A 225 16.47 -23.36 20.70
CA THR A 225 15.58 -22.33 20.17
C THR A 225 14.90 -21.55 21.27
N ASN A 226 14.54 -20.31 20.97
CA ASN A 226 13.55 -19.58 21.76
C ASN A 226 12.23 -20.38 21.81
N PRO A 227 11.46 -20.28 22.92
CA PRO A 227 10.16 -20.94 23.02
C PRO A 227 9.22 -20.55 21.88
N ALA A 228 8.45 -21.51 21.37
CA ALA A 228 7.58 -21.32 20.21
C ALA A 228 6.57 -20.17 20.40
N ASP A 229 6.04 -19.98 21.61
CA ASP A 229 5.10 -18.92 21.97
C ASP A 229 5.75 -17.52 22.09
N GLN A 230 7.07 -17.47 22.09
CA GLN A 230 7.89 -16.25 22.07
C GLN A 230 8.41 -15.90 20.67
N LEU A 231 8.30 -16.79 19.67
CA LEU A 231 8.73 -16.47 18.30
C LEU A 231 7.79 -15.45 17.65
N HIS A 232 8.36 -14.38 17.12
CA HIS A 232 7.64 -13.29 16.49
C HIS A 232 8.53 -12.56 15.48
N VAL A 233 7.89 -11.76 14.63
CA VAL A 233 8.57 -10.74 13.82
C VAL A 233 8.36 -9.37 14.45
N THR A 234 9.45 -8.62 14.64
CA THR A 234 9.39 -7.22 15.09
C THR A 234 9.03 -6.33 13.91
N VAL A 235 7.99 -5.50 14.06
CA VAL A 235 7.60 -4.46 13.10
C VAL A 235 8.28 -3.14 13.47
N LEU A 236 8.28 -2.78 14.75
CA LEU A 236 8.87 -1.54 15.24
C LEU A 236 9.53 -1.73 16.61
N TYR A 237 10.71 -1.16 16.76
CA TYR A 237 11.40 -0.99 18.04
C TYR A 237 11.80 0.49 18.17
N SER A 238 10.94 1.30 18.81
CA SER A 238 11.16 2.74 18.94
C SER A 238 11.51 3.12 20.37
N LYS A 239 12.74 3.59 20.57
CA LYS A 239 13.18 4.21 21.83
C LYS A 239 12.59 5.61 22.02
N GLN A 240 12.35 6.32 20.92
CA GLN A 240 11.67 7.61 20.95
C GLN A 240 10.20 7.42 21.35
N PRO A 241 9.70 8.21 22.33
CA PRO A 241 8.31 8.18 22.70
C PRO A 241 7.39 8.58 21.55
N VAL A 242 6.43 7.71 21.22
CA VAL A 242 5.40 7.95 20.19
C VAL A 242 4.01 7.58 20.74
N ASP A 243 2.98 8.25 20.21
CA ASP A 243 1.58 7.91 20.49
C ASP A 243 1.22 6.63 19.72
N PRO A 244 0.87 5.52 20.40
CA PRO A 244 0.47 4.28 19.73
C PRO A 244 -0.76 4.45 18.84
N MET A 245 -1.69 5.36 19.19
CA MET A 245 -2.89 5.62 18.41
C MET A 245 -2.56 6.37 17.11
N ALA A 246 -1.50 7.18 17.11
CA ALA A 246 -1.02 7.88 15.92
C ALA A 246 -0.28 6.96 14.93
N MET A 247 0.13 5.75 15.36
CA MET A 247 0.79 4.77 14.49
C MET A 247 -0.18 4.09 13.51
N GLY A 248 -1.49 4.28 13.70
CA GLY A 248 -2.54 3.74 12.81
C GLY A 248 -2.56 2.21 12.73
N GLU A 249 -3.28 1.68 11.76
CA GLU A 249 -3.35 0.25 11.44
C GLU A 249 -2.61 -0.06 10.13
N GLY A 250 -2.22 -1.32 9.93
CA GLY A 250 -1.57 -1.75 8.69
C GLY A 250 -2.57 -1.94 7.54
N TRP A 251 -2.17 -1.55 6.33
CA TRP A 251 -3.03 -1.55 5.13
C TRP A 251 -3.52 -2.94 4.71
N SER A 252 -2.75 -4.00 4.97
CA SER A 252 -3.14 -5.39 4.70
C SER A 252 -3.71 -6.01 5.97
N SER A 253 -5.01 -5.83 6.21
CA SER A 253 -5.72 -6.51 7.28
C SER A 253 -6.45 -7.70 6.68
N ASP A 254 -5.85 -8.89 6.74
CA ASP A 254 -6.64 -10.13 6.69
C ASP A 254 -7.77 -9.99 7.76
N PRO A 255 -8.95 -10.59 7.58
CA PRO A 255 -10.10 -10.37 8.48
C PRO A 255 -9.82 -10.64 9.97
N ASP A 256 -8.78 -11.41 10.28
CA ASP A 256 -8.29 -11.76 11.61
C ASP A 256 -7.08 -10.91 12.08
N GLY A 257 -6.66 -9.93 11.28
CA GLY A 257 -5.46 -9.13 11.48
C GLY A 257 -4.16 -9.86 11.16
N GLY A 258 -4.22 -11.07 10.60
CA GLY A 258 -3.08 -11.92 10.31
C GLY A 258 -2.16 -11.41 9.19
N LEU A 259 -1.02 -12.10 9.03
CA LEU A 259 -0.11 -11.94 7.90
C LEU A 259 0.50 -13.30 7.55
N VAL A 260 0.33 -13.73 6.30
CA VAL A 260 0.92 -14.98 5.81
C VAL A 260 2.10 -14.72 4.88
N ILE A 261 3.27 -15.24 5.23
CA ILE A 261 4.42 -15.36 4.33
C ILE A 261 4.38 -16.75 3.70
N LYS A 262 4.07 -16.77 2.40
CA LYS A 262 3.96 -18.01 1.62
C LYS A 262 5.24 -18.86 1.73
N ALA A 263 5.08 -20.17 1.64
CA ALA A 263 6.20 -21.10 1.56
C ALA A 263 7.16 -20.73 0.41
N GLY A 264 8.46 -20.86 0.65
CA GLY A 264 9.53 -20.44 -0.25
C GLY A 264 9.81 -18.93 -0.23
N GLY A 265 10.20 -18.38 -1.38
CA GLY A 265 10.62 -16.98 -1.51
C GLY A 265 12.05 -16.70 -1.01
N PRO A 266 12.53 -15.45 -1.13
CA PRO A 266 13.85 -15.05 -0.67
C PRO A 266 13.92 -15.14 0.86
N ARG A 267 14.80 -16.01 1.36
CA ARG A 267 15.06 -16.21 2.80
C ARG A 267 16.54 -16.45 3.03
N ALA A 268 17.05 -15.99 4.16
CA ALA A 268 18.43 -16.15 4.55
C ALA A 268 18.53 -16.45 6.05
N LEU A 269 19.53 -17.24 6.43
CA LEU A 269 19.95 -17.34 7.82
C LEU A 269 21.09 -16.35 8.03
N GLU A 270 20.93 -15.48 9.01
CA GLU A 270 21.93 -14.47 9.33
C GLU A 270 22.17 -14.43 10.84
N ARG A 271 23.25 -13.75 11.23
CA ARG A 271 23.52 -13.45 12.64
C ARG A 271 23.35 -11.97 12.89
N PHE A 272 22.43 -11.62 13.77
CA PHE A 272 22.18 -10.24 14.15
C PHE A 272 22.72 -9.96 15.56
N GLY A 273 23.16 -8.72 15.78
CA GLY A 273 23.63 -8.22 17.08
C GLY A 273 24.73 -9.10 17.70
N GLU A 274 24.49 -9.57 18.93
CA GLU A 274 25.43 -10.37 19.75
C GLU A 274 25.53 -11.85 19.31
N GLY A 275 25.22 -12.16 18.04
CA GLY A 275 25.32 -13.51 17.47
C GLY A 275 24.00 -14.28 17.37
N ALA A 276 22.88 -13.60 17.55
CA ALA A 276 21.55 -14.19 17.47
C ALA A 276 21.29 -14.76 16.07
N LEU A 277 20.93 -16.03 15.99
CA LEU A 277 20.52 -16.69 14.76
C LEU A 277 19.12 -16.22 14.38
N VAL A 278 19.00 -15.61 13.20
CA VAL A 278 17.74 -15.11 12.68
C VAL A 278 17.41 -15.76 11.34
N LEU A 279 16.11 -15.97 11.10
CA LEU A 279 15.58 -16.25 9.77
C LEU A 279 15.04 -14.95 9.18
N GLN A 280 15.77 -14.40 8.22
CA GLN A 280 15.35 -13.25 7.44
C GLN A 280 14.49 -13.68 6.25
N PHE A 281 13.50 -12.87 5.89
CA PHE A 281 12.63 -13.12 4.74
C PHE A 281 12.13 -11.81 4.10
N ALA A 282 11.86 -11.85 2.80
CA ALA A 282 11.30 -10.70 2.11
C ALA A 282 9.80 -10.54 2.41
N SER A 283 9.39 -9.34 2.82
CA SER A 283 7.98 -8.97 2.99
C SER A 283 7.77 -7.48 2.73
N TRP A 284 7.06 -7.15 1.65
CA TRP A 284 6.74 -5.75 1.31
C TRP A 284 5.77 -5.13 2.32
N SER A 285 4.80 -5.91 2.83
CA SER A 285 3.83 -5.45 3.84
C SER A 285 4.54 -5.03 5.12
N LEU A 286 5.47 -5.85 5.64
CA LEU A 286 6.21 -5.51 6.87
C LEU A 286 7.14 -4.30 6.67
N GLN A 287 7.82 -4.22 5.53
CA GLN A 287 8.69 -3.08 5.20
C GLN A 287 7.90 -1.77 5.09
N SER A 288 6.77 -1.80 4.40
CA SER A 288 5.90 -0.63 4.24
C SER A 288 5.34 -0.20 5.58
N ARG A 289 4.86 -1.16 6.38
CA ARG A 289 4.33 -0.90 7.72
C ARG A 289 5.38 -0.29 8.65
N HIS A 290 6.61 -0.79 8.62
CA HIS A 290 7.72 -0.20 9.37
C HIS A 290 7.98 1.25 8.93
N ASN A 291 8.06 1.49 7.62
CA ASN A 291 8.32 2.82 7.07
C ASN A 291 7.22 3.83 7.42
N GLU A 292 5.95 3.42 7.41
CA GLU A 292 4.82 4.23 7.84
C GLU A 292 4.98 4.68 9.30
N MET A 293 5.32 3.75 10.20
CA MET A 293 5.53 4.08 11.62
C MET A 293 6.71 5.03 11.83
N VAL A 294 7.81 4.83 11.10
CA VAL A 294 8.97 5.75 11.14
C VAL A 294 8.60 7.13 10.60
N GLN A 295 7.85 7.20 9.50
CA GLN A 295 7.34 8.48 8.95
C GLN A 295 6.37 9.17 9.91
N ALA A 296 5.62 8.42 10.70
CA ALA A 296 4.76 8.92 11.77
C ALA A 296 5.52 9.38 13.03
N GLY A 297 6.86 9.34 13.02
CA GLY A 297 7.73 9.90 14.05
C GLY A 297 8.38 8.87 14.97
N ALA A 298 8.24 7.57 14.70
CA ALA A 298 8.97 6.54 15.42
C ALA A 298 10.46 6.52 15.07
N SER A 299 11.29 6.15 16.04
CA SER A 299 12.73 5.96 15.84
C SER A 299 13.06 4.54 15.41
N HIS A 300 14.14 4.38 14.66
CA HIS A 300 14.74 3.09 14.33
C HIS A 300 16.28 3.21 14.35
N ASP A 301 16.96 2.21 14.90
CA ASP A 301 18.40 2.25 15.17
C ASP A 301 19.26 1.60 14.07
N TRP A 302 18.65 1.00 13.04
CA TRP A 302 19.37 0.34 11.95
C TRP A 302 19.21 1.09 10.61
N PRO A 303 20.18 0.97 9.68
CA PRO A 303 20.10 1.62 8.38
C PRO A 303 18.93 1.11 7.53
N ASP A 304 18.69 -0.20 7.58
CA ASP A 304 17.67 -0.89 6.80
C ASP A 304 16.81 -1.79 7.70
N TYR A 305 15.50 -1.77 7.48
CA TYR A 305 14.59 -2.70 8.14
C TYR A 305 14.49 -4.01 7.35
N LEU A 306 14.99 -5.08 7.97
CA LEU A 306 15.01 -6.42 7.39
C LEU A 306 14.06 -7.32 8.21
N PRO A 307 12.91 -7.73 7.65
CA PRO A 307 11.98 -8.61 8.38
C PRO A 307 12.64 -9.93 8.76
N HIS A 308 12.59 -10.28 10.04
CA HIS A 308 13.22 -11.50 10.55
C HIS A 308 12.50 -12.06 11.77
N VAL A 309 12.66 -13.37 12.00
CA VAL A 309 12.33 -14.04 13.26
C VAL A 309 13.62 -14.46 13.93
N THR A 310 13.81 -14.10 15.20
CA THR A 310 14.97 -14.54 15.98
C THR A 310 14.74 -15.95 16.52
N ILE A 311 15.50 -16.92 16.02
CA ILE A 311 15.36 -18.32 16.37
C ILE A 311 16.07 -18.62 17.70
N SER A 312 17.27 -18.07 17.89
CA SER A 312 18.09 -18.33 19.09
C SER A 312 19.13 -17.24 19.29
N TYR A 313 19.42 -16.92 20.55
CA TYR A 313 20.55 -16.11 21.01
C TYR A 313 21.76 -16.96 21.41
N GLU A 314 21.59 -18.27 21.67
CA GLU A 314 22.65 -19.21 22.06
C GLU A 314 23.17 -20.11 20.92
N ALA A 315 22.80 -19.83 19.67
CA ALA A 315 23.21 -20.65 18.53
C ALA A 315 24.75 -20.76 18.41
N PRO A 316 25.32 -21.97 18.22
CA PRO A 316 26.77 -22.18 18.17
C PRO A 316 27.46 -21.24 17.18
N ALA A 317 28.53 -20.56 17.58
CA ALA A 317 29.19 -19.56 16.74
C ALA A 317 29.85 -20.15 15.48
N ASP A 318 30.18 -21.44 15.52
CA ASP A 318 30.80 -22.23 14.45
C ASP A 318 29.78 -22.90 13.50
N LEU A 319 28.48 -22.67 13.71
CA LEU A 319 27.45 -23.15 12.79
C LEU A 319 27.61 -22.48 11.41
N ASP A 320 27.93 -23.29 10.40
CA ASP A 320 28.07 -22.87 9.01
C ASP A 320 26.70 -22.61 8.38
N LEU A 321 26.33 -21.34 8.29
CA LEU A 321 25.03 -20.92 7.75
C LEU A 321 24.94 -21.08 6.23
N GLU A 322 26.06 -21.06 5.50
CA GLU A 322 26.06 -21.20 4.04
C GLU A 322 25.75 -22.64 3.59
N ALA A 323 26.10 -23.61 4.42
CA ALA A 323 25.78 -25.02 4.21
C ALA A 323 24.32 -25.39 4.53
N ILE A 324 23.58 -24.51 5.20
CA ILE A 324 22.22 -24.77 5.67
C ILE A 324 21.21 -24.14 4.70
N LYS A 325 20.30 -24.98 4.18
CA LYS A 325 19.15 -24.48 3.45
C LYS A 325 18.16 -23.83 4.43
N PRO A 326 17.83 -22.52 4.30
CA PRO A 326 16.90 -21.86 5.21
C PRO A 326 15.52 -22.52 5.21
N TYR A 327 14.83 -22.43 6.34
CA TYR A 327 13.45 -22.92 6.47
C TYR A 327 12.58 -22.34 5.36
N ALA A 328 11.90 -23.22 4.61
CA ALA A 328 11.12 -22.84 3.43
C ALA A 328 9.60 -23.00 3.64
N GLY A 329 9.14 -23.47 4.81
CA GLY A 329 7.72 -23.62 5.10
C GLY A 329 7.00 -22.28 5.26
N GLU A 330 5.68 -22.30 5.31
CA GLU A 330 4.89 -21.09 5.48
C GLU A 330 5.12 -20.45 6.87
N LEU A 331 5.04 -19.12 6.96
CA LEU A 331 5.04 -18.42 8.26
C LEU A 331 3.71 -17.67 8.41
N ARG A 332 2.94 -18.03 9.44
CA ARG A 332 1.64 -17.42 9.77
C ARG A 332 1.80 -16.53 10.97
N PHE A 333 1.72 -15.23 10.77
CA PHE A 333 1.78 -14.24 11.84
C PHE A 333 0.37 -13.80 12.24
N GLY A 334 0.17 -13.58 13.53
CA GLY A 334 -1.07 -13.03 14.07
C GLY A 334 -1.18 -11.50 13.94
N PRO A 335 -2.16 -10.90 14.64
CA PRO A 335 -2.34 -9.45 14.68
C PRO A 335 -1.15 -8.70 15.27
N GLU A 336 -1.07 -7.40 14.98
CA GLU A 336 -0.10 -6.49 15.61
C GLU A 336 -0.37 -6.38 17.10
N ILE A 337 0.69 -6.53 17.88
CA ILE A 337 0.67 -6.33 19.33
C ILE A 337 1.50 -5.08 19.61
N PHE A 338 0.87 -4.10 20.26
CA PHE A 338 1.47 -2.84 20.67
C PHE A 338 1.76 -2.91 22.17
N GLU A 339 3.05 -2.85 22.53
CA GLU A 339 3.49 -2.90 23.91
C GLU A 339 4.46 -1.75 24.21
N PRO A 340 4.44 -1.21 25.45
CA PRO A 340 5.52 -0.32 25.88
C PRO A 340 6.88 -1.03 25.75
N LEU A 341 7.90 -0.30 25.30
CA LEU A 341 9.24 -0.85 25.19
C LEU A 341 9.75 -1.29 26.56
N ASP A 342 10.09 -2.56 26.70
CA ASP A 342 10.74 -3.12 27.89
C ASP A 342 12.25 -3.23 27.64
N PRO A 343 13.10 -2.40 28.26
CA PRO A 343 14.55 -2.47 28.05
C PRO A 343 15.20 -3.74 28.62
N ASP A 344 14.55 -4.46 29.54
CA ASP A 344 15.08 -5.65 30.22
C ASP A 344 14.58 -6.97 29.62
N TRP A 345 13.93 -6.92 28.44
CA TRP A 345 13.24 -8.06 27.81
C TRP A 345 14.11 -9.31 27.64
N LYS A 346 15.41 -9.17 27.34
CA LYS A 346 16.34 -10.29 27.17
C LYS A 346 16.41 -11.22 28.38
N SER A 347 16.23 -10.69 29.60
CA SER A 347 16.27 -11.48 30.84
C SER A 347 15.08 -12.43 31.02
N LYS A 348 14.03 -12.27 30.19
CA LYS A 348 12.77 -13.03 30.26
C LYS A 348 12.70 -14.17 29.26
N ILE A 349 13.68 -14.29 28.37
CA ILE A 349 13.77 -15.36 27.38
C ILE A 349 14.57 -16.52 27.99
N ALA A 350 13.95 -17.70 28.04
CA ALA A 350 14.60 -18.94 28.43
C ALA A 350 14.54 -19.90 27.25
N GLU A 351 15.67 -20.16 26.58
CA GLU A 351 15.75 -21.08 25.45
C GLU A 351 15.57 -22.54 25.89
N ALA A 352 14.89 -23.32 25.05
CA ALA A 352 14.50 -24.71 25.33
C ALA A 352 15.25 -25.71 24.44
#